data_AF-M0K0I1-F1
#
_entry.id   AF-M0K0I1-F1
#
_cell.length_a   1.000
_cell.length_b   1.000
_cell.length_c   1.000
_cell.angle_alpha   90.00
_cell.angle_beta   90.00
_cell.angle_gamma   90.00
#
_symmetry.space_group_name_H-M   'P 1'
#
loop_
_entity.id
_entity.type
_entity.pdbx_description
1 polymer ?
#
loop_
_entity_poly.entity_id
_entity_poly.type
_entity_poly.pdbx_seq_one_letter_code
_entity_poly.pdbx_strand_id
1 'polypeptide(L)'
;MDHPRGQRSVDLFAEAFGQLQEQMVATDADVLGAVYEEYGLSSDAFGQHFTPHSVCETMAEIAGVGDESDTNDRQTVLDPACGSGRTLLVAGRKQPDALFVGQDKDPLCARMTALNCCFLNLDAYVIQGDSLTVEFQRAWQTSYSSLGGSVRELDDDEVEELHEWVTDAFENTVEGDNQPRPAQGTDTGSEDQASPVATSVPSEQASLGAFGGSD
;
A
#
# COMPACT_ATOMS: atom_id res chain seq x y z
N MET A 1 -14.59 34.73 -13.89
CA MET A 1 -14.94 34.13 -12.58
C MET A 1 -16.45 34.27 -12.49
N ASP A 2 -17.18 33.37 -13.14
CA ASP A 2 -18.53 33.69 -13.67
C ASP A 2 -19.69 33.14 -12.83
N HIS A 3 -19.40 32.53 -11.67
CA HIS A 3 -20.40 31.96 -10.77
C HIS A 3 -20.31 32.56 -9.36
N PRO A 4 -21.44 32.69 -8.64
CA PRO A 4 -21.46 33.14 -7.25
C PRO A 4 -20.75 32.12 -6.33
N ARG A 5 -20.32 32.58 -5.15
CA ARG A 5 -19.73 31.71 -4.11
C ARG A 5 -20.71 30.57 -3.77
N GLY A 6 -20.20 29.35 -3.70
CA GLY A 6 -20.98 28.11 -3.56
C GLY A 6 -21.37 27.44 -4.88
N GLN A 7 -21.10 28.09 -6.03
CA GLN A 7 -21.38 27.54 -7.35
C GLN A 7 -20.15 27.54 -8.27
N ARG A 8 -19.02 28.08 -7.80
CA ARG A 8 -17.75 28.01 -8.54
C ARG A 8 -17.20 26.60 -8.40
N SER A 9 -16.52 26.09 -9.43
CA SER A 9 -15.88 24.78 -9.37
C SER A 9 -14.97 24.62 -8.15
N VAL A 10 -14.22 25.66 -7.78
CA VAL A 10 -13.36 25.65 -6.57
C VAL A 10 -14.15 25.49 -5.27
N ASP A 11 -15.37 26.02 -5.19
CA ASP A 11 -16.22 25.86 -4.00
C ASP A 11 -16.73 24.42 -3.91
N LEU A 12 -17.16 23.84 -5.04
CA LEU A 12 -17.63 22.46 -5.11
C LEU A 12 -16.50 21.47 -4.81
N PHE A 13 -15.29 21.69 -5.32
CA PHE A 13 -14.14 20.85 -4.99
C PHE A 13 -13.75 20.96 -3.51
N ALA A 14 -13.79 22.16 -2.93
CA ALA A 14 -13.50 22.35 -1.51
C ALA A 14 -14.54 21.65 -0.62
N GLU A 15 -15.83 21.75 -0.97
CA GLU A 15 -16.91 21.07 -0.26
C GLU A 15 -16.80 19.54 -0.39
N ALA A 16 -16.61 19.02 -1.61
CA ALA A 16 -16.45 17.60 -1.85
C ALA A 16 -15.22 17.02 -1.12
N PHE A 17 -14.10 17.73 -1.14
CA PHE A 17 -12.90 17.33 -0.40
C PHE A 17 -13.13 17.34 1.13
N GLY A 18 -13.84 18.34 1.65
CA GLY A 18 -14.23 18.38 3.07
C GLY A 18 -15.09 17.19 3.46
N GLN A 19 -16.12 16.88 2.66
CA GLN A 19 -17.00 15.73 2.87
C GLN A 19 -16.23 14.40 2.77
N LEU A 20 -15.32 14.28 1.81
CA LEU A 20 -14.45 13.11 1.66
C LEU A 20 -13.64 12.88 2.94
N GLN A 21 -12.93 13.90 3.42
CA GLN A 21 -12.11 13.80 4.63
C GLN A 21 -12.95 13.49 5.87
N GLU A 22 -14.12 14.12 6.03
CA GLU A 22 -15.03 13.81 7.14
C GLU A 22 -15.50 12.36 7.12
N GLN A 23 -15.88 11.83 5.96
CA GLN A 23 -16.34 10.44 5.84
C GLN A 23 -15.20 9.44 6.04
N MET A 24 -14.03 9.71 5.49
CA MET A 24 -12.86 8.86 5.67
C MET A 24 -12.41 8.82 7.12
N VAL A 25 -12.37 9.96 7.83
CA VAL A 25 -12.07 9.98 9.28
C VAL A 25 -13.13 9.24 10.11
N ALA A 26 -14.39 9.31 9.72
CA ALA A 26 -15.48 8.68 10.48
C ALA A 26 -15.56 7.15 10.29
N THR A 27 -15.04 6.62 9.18
CA THR A 27 -15.24 5.22 8.78
C THR A 27 -13.94 4.45 8.54
N ASP A 28 -12.83 5.16 8.45
CA ASP A 28 -11.54 4.73 7.91
C ASP A 28 -11.63 4.08 6.51
N ALA A 29 -12.78 4.15 5.84
CA ALA A 29 -13.08 3.35 4.67
C ALA A 29 -12.59 4.00 3.38
N ASP A 30 -12.49 3.17 2.34
CA ASP A 30 -12.19 3.59 0.98
C ASP A 30 -13.41 4.30 0.33
N VAL A 31 -13.60 5.57 0.69
CA VAL A 31 -14.69 6.40 0.13
C VAL A 31 -14.41 6.76 -1.32
N LEU A 32 -13.14 7.02 -1.68
CA LEU A 32 -12.76 7.34 -3.06
C LEU A 32 -13.05 6.19 -4.02
N GLY A 33 -12.71 4.95 -3.64
CA GLY A 33 -12.99 3.77 -4.44
C GLY A 33 -14.49 3.52 -4.59
N ALA A 34 -15.28 3.70 -3.53
CA ALA A 34 -16.73 3.60 -3.62
C ALA A 34 -17.33 4.61 -4.61
N VAL A 35 -16.86 5.86 -4.60
CA VAL A 35 -17.27 6.89 -5.56
C VAL A 35 -16.83 6.53 -6.98
N TYR A 36 -15.60 6.03 -7.14
CA TYR A 36 -15.09 5.60 -8.45
C TYR A 36 -15.93 4.46 -9.05
N GLU A 37 -16.29 3.45 -8.24
CA GLU A 37 -17.15 2.33 -8.64
C GLU A 37 -18.58 2.81 -8.98
N GLU A 38 -19.18 3.68 -8.16
CA GLU A 38 -20.54 4.21 -8.36
C GLU A 38 -20.68 4.99 -9.67
N TYR A 39 -19.69 5.81 -10.01
CA TYR A 39 -19.71 6.60 -11.25
C TYR A 39 -19.31 5.82 -12.50
N GLY A 40 -19.09 4.50 -12.39
CA GLY A 40 -18.70 3.65 -13.51
C GLY A 40 -17.37 4.07 -14.14
N LEU A 41 -16.48 4.68 -13.33
CA LEU A 41 -15.11 4.94 -13.76
C LEU A 41 -14.31 3.62 -13.81
N SER A 42 -14.81 2.57 -13.15
CA SER A 42 -14.43 1.19 -13.43
C SER A 42 -14.66 0.90 -14.90
N SER A 43 -13.61 0.55 -15.63
CA SER A 43 -13.77 0.26 -17.05
C SER A 43 -14.49 -1.07 -17.24
N ASP A 44 -15.76 -1.02 -17.68
CA ASP A 44 -16.53 -2.21 -18.10
C ASP A 44 -15.78 -3.03 -19.17
N ALA A 45 -14.90 -2.36 -19.93
CA ALA A 45 -14.03 -2.97 -20.93
C ALA A 45 -12.83 -3.74 -20.33
N PHE A 46 -12.34 -3.40 -19.12
CA PHE A 46 -11.31 -4.18 -18.42
C PHE A 46 -11.89 -5.11 -17.34
N GLY A 47 -13.17 -4.97 -16.96
CA GLY A 47 -13.77 -5.80 -15.90
C GLY A 47 -13.14 -5.54 -14.53
N GLN A 48 -12.73 -4.29 -14.27
CA GLN A 48 -12.10 -3.92 -13.02
C GLN A 48 -13.14 -3.82 -11.90
N HIS A 49 -12.97 -4.62 -10.85
CA HIS A 49 -13.79 -4.58 -9.65
C HIS A 49 -12.86 -4.46 -8.44
N PHE A 50 -13.17 -3.57 -7.51
CA PHE A 50 -12.39 -3.50 -6.28
C PHE A 50 -12.86 -4.59 -5.31
N THR A 51 -11.91 -5.17 -4.59
CA THR A 51 -12.19 -6.19 -3.58
C THR A 51 -13.15 -5.63 -2.53
N PRO A 52 -14.30 -6.26 -2.23
CA PRO A 52 -15.22 -5.75 -1.22
C PRO A 52 -14.56 -5.67 0.17
N HIS A 53 -14.96 -4.69 1.00
CA HIS A 53 -14.32 -4.42 2.29
C HIS A 53 -14.18 -5.65 3.20
N SER A 54 -15.25 -6.43 3.35
CA SER A 54 -15.24 -7.64 4.19
C SER A 54 -14.30 -8.73 3.67
N VAL A 55 -14.05 -8.77 2.36
CA VAL A 55 -13.08 -9.69 1.77
C VAL A 55 -11.67 -9.20 2.07
N CYS A 56 -11.39 -7.90 1.98
CA CYS A 56 -10.11 -7.33 2.42
C CYS A 56 -9.83 -7.64 3.90
N GLU A 57 -10.82 -7.48 4.80
CA GLU A 57 -10.70 -7.82 6.23
C GLU A 57 -10.35 -9.30 6.42
N THR A 58 -11.07 -10.18 5.76
CA THR A 58 -10.82 -11.63 5.81
C THR A 58 -9.43 -11.98 5.29
N MET A 59 -9.00 -11.37 4.19
CA MET A 59 -7.69 -11.63 3.60
C MET A 59 -6.54 -11.13 4.47
N ALA A 60 -6.70 -9.97 5.12
CA ALA A 60 -5.71 -9.46 6.06
C ALA A 60 -5.53 -10.38 7.27
N GLU A 61 -6.62 -10.99 7.75
CA GLU A 61 -6.58 -11.99 8.83
C GLU A 61 -5.90 -13.29 8.39
N ILE A 62 -6.24 -13.79 7.20
CA ILE A 62 -5.59 -14.99 6.64
C ILE A 62 -4.08 -14.77 6.46
N ALA A 63 -3.68 -13.55 6.09
CA ALA A 63 -2.28 -13.17 5.91
C ALA A 63 -1.54 -12.90 7.25
N GLY A 64 -2.21 -12.99 8.40
CA GLY A 64 -1.59 -12.74 9.71
C GLY A 64 -1.19 -11.27 9.94
N VAL A 65 -1.85 -10.32 9.27
CA VAL A 65 -1.56 -8.89 9.46
C VAL A 65 -1.97 -8.46 10.87
N GLY A 66 -1.01 -7.93 11.62
CA GLY A 66 -1.20 -7.52 13.02
C GLY A 66 -0.94 -8.63 14.04
N ASP A 67 -0.56 -9.83 13.61
CA ASP A 67 -0.03 -10.86 14.50
C ASP A 67 1.36 -10.46 14.99
N GLU A 68 1.72 -10.90 16.21
CA GLU A 68 3.05 -10.62 16.78
C GLU A 68 4.14 -11.24 15.88
N SER A 69 5.07 -10.41 15.42
CA SER A 69 6.27 -10.90 14.72
C SER A 69 7.35 -11.28 15.72
N ASP A 70 8.01 -12.41 15.48
CA ASP A 70 9.20 -12.83 16.25
C ASP A 70 10.42 -11.92 16.00
N THR A 71 10.31 -11.00 15.03
CA THR A 71 11.34 -10.03 14.67
C THR A 71 10.93 -8.63 15.12
N ASN A 72 11.92 -7.82 15.53
CA ASN A 72 11.72 -6.40 15.87
C ASN A 72 11.74 -5.49 14.62
N ASP A 73 11.77 -6.08 13.44
CA ASP A 73 11.88 -5.36 12.19
C ASP A 73 10.52 -4.83 11.75
N ARG A 74 10.55 -3.71 11.03
CA ARG A 74 9.35 -3.15 10.42
C ARG A 74 8.80 -4.12 9.38
N GLN A 75 7.55 -4.53 9.54
CA GLN A 75 6.88 -5.40 8.57
C GLN A 75 6.54 -4.64 7.29
N THR A 76 6.60 -5.33 6.15
CA THR A 76 6.16 -4.80 4.85
C THR A 76 4.91 -5.54 4.38
N VAL A 77 3.89 -4.80 3.95
CA VAL A 77 2.65 -5.36 3.37
C VAL A 77 2.54 -4.91 1.92
N LEU A 78 2.45 -5.85 0.99
CA LEU A 78 2.42 -5.59 -0.44
C LEU A 78 1.10 -6.03 -1.09
N ASP A 79 0.56 -5.18 -1.97
CA ASP A 79 -0.58 -5.48 -2.86
C ASP A 79 -0.20 -5.13 -4.33
N PRO A 80 0.06 -6.14 -5.20
CA PRO A 80 0.57 -5.93 -6.55
C PRO A 80 -0.51 -5.57 -7.58
N ALA A 81 -1.77 -5.45 -7.18
CA ALA A 81 -2.88 -5.01 -8.01
C ALA A 81 -3.86 -4.21 -7.15
N CYS A 82 -3.35 -3.13 -6.56
CA CYS A 82 -3.94 -2.53 -5.37
C CYS A 82 -5.29 -1.83 -5.60
N GLY A 83 -5.64 -1.47 -6.83
CA GLY A 83 -6.89 -0.79 -7.16
C GLY A 83 -7.01 0.54 -6.40
N SER A 84 -8.04 0.66 -5.56
CA SER A 84 -8.21 1.80 -4.66
C SER A 84 -7.32 1.75 -3.41
N GLY A 85 -6.58 0.67 -3.18
CA GLY A 85 -5.74 0.47 -2.01
C GLY A 85 -6.51 -0.04 -0.78
N ARG A 86 -7.79 -0.41 -0.95
CA ARG A 86 -8.68 -0.83 0.15
C ARG A 86 -8.08 -1.94 1.02
N THR A 87 -7.36 -2.89 0.42
CA THR A 87 -6.63 -3.95 1.14
C THR A 87 -5.55 -3.37 2.05
N LEU A 88 -4.75 -2.43 1.53
CA LEU A 88 -3.69 -1.77 2.30
C LEU A 88 -4.26 -0.93 3.44
N LEU A 89 -5.41 -0.27 3.25
CA LEU A 89 -6.08 0.48 4.33
C LEU A 89 -6.53 -0.44 5.46
N VAL A 90 -7.12 -1.59 5.14
CA VAL A 90 -7.49 -2.61 6.14
C VAL A 90 -6.26 -3.12 6.88
N ALA A 91 -5.17 -3.40 6.16
CA ALA A 91 -3.91 -3.82 6.75
C ALA A 91 -3.32 -2.75 7.69
N GLY A 92 -3.35 -1.48 7.27
CA GLY A 92 -2.89 -0.33 8.07
C GLY A 92 -3.62 -0.14 9.40
N ARG A 93 -4.89 -0.52 9.48
CA ARG A 93 -5.62 -0.51 10.76
C ARG A 93 -5.14 -1.59 11.73
N LYS A 94 -4.72 -2.74 11.20
CA LYS A 94 -4.22 -3.87 12.01
C LYS A 94 -2.74 -3.71 12.35
N GLN A 95 -1.95 -3.10 11.46
CA GLN A 95 -0.53 -2.88 11.64
C GLN A 95 -0.10 -1.48 11.17
N PRO A 96 -0.35 -0.42 11.95
CA PRO A 96 -0.12 0.97 11.53
C PRO A 96 1.36 1.31 11.32
N ASP A 97 2.26 0.59 11.99
CA ASP A 97 3.71 0.81 11.88
C ASP A 97 4.34 0.06 10.69
N ALA A 98 3.58 -0.69 9.89
CA ALA A 98 4.10 -1.36 8.69
C ALA A 98 4.47 -0.37 7.58
N LEU A 99 5.33 -0.81 6.66
CA LEU A 99 5.54 -0.16 5.37
C LEU A 99 4.62 -0.80 4.34
N PHE A 100 3.82 -0.01 3.63
CA PHE A 100 2.91 -0.51 2.60
C PHE A 100 3.49 -0.32 1.21
N VAL A 101 3.30 -1.30 0.33
CA VAL A 101 3.69 -1.21 -1.08
C VAL A 101 2.49 -1.59 -1.94
N GLY A 102 1.97 -0.63 -2.70
CA GLY A 102 0.89 -0.86 -3.66
C GLY A 102 1.39 -0.73 -5.08
N GLN A 103 0.97 -1.60 -5.98
CA GLN A 103 1.20 -1.42 -7.42
C GLN A 103 -0.10 -1.58 -8.20
N ASP A 104 -0.37 -0.69 -9.15
CA ASP A 104 -1.48 -0.84 -10.08
C ASP A 104 -1.12 -0.34 -11.48
N LYS A 105 -1.69 -0.99 -12.49
CA LYS A 105 -1.48 -0.64 -13.90
C LYS A 105 -2.31 0.58 -14.32
N ASP A 106 -3.46 0.82 -13.68
CA ASP A 106 -4.28 2.00 -13.94
C ASP A 106 -3.71 3.22 -13.18
N PRO A 107 -3.32 4.29 -13.90
CA PRO A 107 -2.83 5.53 -13.28
C PRO A 107 -3.82 6.19 -12.31
N LEU A 108 -5.13 6.03 -12.51
CA LEU A 108 -6.13 6.56 -11.56
C LEU A 108 -6.16 5.75 -10.27
N CYS A 109 -6.07 4.42 -10.37
CA CYS A 109 -6.03 3.53 -9.21
C CYS A 109 -4.76 3.76 -8.37
N ALA A 110 -3.59 3.84 -9.00
CA ALA A 110 -2.34 4.13 -8.28
C ALA A 110 -2.40 5.48 -7.54
N ARG A 111 -2.91 6.55 -8.18
CA ARG A 111 -3.08 7.86 -7.52
C ARG A 111 -4.11 7.82 -6.40
N MET A 112 -5.20 7.10 -6.60
CA MET A 112 -6.25 6.95 -5.58
C MET A 112 -5.71 6.22 -4.35
N THR A 113 -4.97 5.14 -4.56
CA THR A 113 -4.28 4.41 -3.48
C THR A 113 -3.32 5.33 -2.72
N ALA A 114 -2.50 6.12 -3.42
CA ALA A 114 -1.60 7.08 -2.78
C ALA A 114 -2.35 8.12 -1.92
N LEU A 115 -3.47 8.65 -2.41
CA LEU A 115 -4.31 9.56 -1.62
C LEU A 115 -4.93 8.87 -0.42
N ASN A 116 -5.47 7.66 -0.60
CA ASN A 116 -6.07 6.88 0.48
C ASN A 116 -5.05 6.56 1.60
N CYS A 117 -3.83 6.14 1.25
CA CYS A 117 -2.74 5.93 2.22
C CYS A 117 -2.36 7.25 2.93
N CYS A 118 -2.29 8.36 2.21
CA CYS A 118 -2.02 9.68 2.78
C CYS A 118 -3.10 10.10 3.79
N PHE A 119 -4.38 9.91 3.46
CA PHE A 119 -5.49 10.32 4.32
C PHE A 119 -5.57 9.50 5.62
N LEU A 120 -5.17 8.22 5.58
CA LEU A 120 -5.05 7.38 6.77
C LEU A 120 -3.66 7.41 7.43
N ASN A 121 -2.80 8.35 7.01
CA ASN A 121 -1.49 8.57 7.62
C ASN A 121 -0.59 7.32 7.58
N LEU A 122 -0.65 6.54 6.51
CA LEU A 122 0.16 5.33 6.34
C LEU A 122 1.49 5.68 5.64
N ASP A 123 2.58 5.02 6.05
CA ASP A 123 3.83 5.03 5.29
C ASP A 123 3.73 4.05 4.12
N ALA A 124 3.72 4.54 2.89
CA ALA A 124 3.56 3.69 1.72
C ALA A 124 4.34 4.16 0.50
N TYR A 125 4.76 3.21 -0.33
CA TYR A 125 5.12 3.44 -1.73
C TYR A 125 4.01 2.91 -2.63
N VAL A 126 3.54 3.76 -3.55
CA VAL A 126 2.48 3.40 -4.49
C VAL A 126 2.98 3.58 -5.90
N ILE A 127 3.01 2.49 -6.66
CA ILE A 127 3.63 2.39 -7.96
C ILE A 127 2.53 2.32 -9.03
N GLN A 128 2.64 3.16 -10.05
CA GLN A 128 1.95 2.95 -11.31
C GLN A 128 2.83 2.07 -12.21
N GLY A 129 2.34 0.92 -12.64
CA GLY A 129 3.10 0.02 -13.49
C GLY A 129 2.47 -1.36 -13.67
N ASP A 130 3.10 -2.20 -14.48
CA ASP A 130 2.65 -3.57 -14.70
C ASP A 130 3.50 -4.54 -13.86
N SER A 131 2.88 -5.07 -12.81
CA SER A 131 3.50 -5.98 -11.84
C SER A 131 3.98 -7.30 -12.48
N LEU A 132 3.38 -7.72 -13.60
CA LEU A 132 3.79 -8.95 -14.29
C LEU A 132 5.06 -8.75 -15.12
N THR A 133 5.29 -7.53 -15.62
CA THR A 133 6.52 -7.17 -16.34
C THR A 133 7.53 -6.47 -15.45
N VAL A 134 7.20 -6.28 -14.17
CA VAL A 134 8.01 -5.56 -13.18
C VAL A 134 8.33 -4.14 -13.67
N GLU A 135 7.41 -3.53 -14.40
CA GLU A 135 7.57 -2.20 -14.98
C GLU A 135 7.09 -1.14 -14.00
N PHE A 136 7.93 -0.16 -13.70
CA PHE A 136 7.55 1.02 -12.91
C PHE A 136 7.53 2.25 -13.83
N GLN A 137 6.38 2.92 -13.91
CA GLN A 137 6.24 4.14 -14.73
C GLN A 137 6.32 5.41 -13.88
N ARG A 138 5.66 5.41 -12.72
CA ARG A 138 5.63 6.52 -11.76
C ARG A 138 5.43 5.93 -10.37
N ALA A 139 5.85 6.65 -9.34
CA ALA A 139 5.55 6.26 -7.97
C ALA A 139 5.27 7.46 -7.08
N TRP A 140 4.56 7.20 -5.98
CA TRP A 140 4.29 8.15 -4.92
C TRP A 140 4.75 7.58 -3.59
N GLN A 141 5.37 8.42 -2.77
CA GLN A 141 5.64 8.13 -1.38
C GLN A 141 4.60 8.83 -0.51
N THR A 142 4.03 8.09 0.42
CA THR A 142 3.26 8.62 1.53
C THR A 142 4.05 8.45 2.81
N SER A 143 3.92 9.42 3.72
CA SER A 143 4.66 9.42 4.98
C SER A 143 3.76 9.77 6.15
N TYR A 144 3.92 9.02 7.23
CA TYR A 144 3.29 9.25 8.51
C TYR A 144 3.87 10.51 9.17
N SER A 145 2.99 11.32 9.77
CA SER A 145 3.42 12.33 10.73
C SER A 145 2.38 12.51 11.84
N SER A 146 2.79 13.10 12.98
CA SER A 146 1.86 13.48 14.04
C SER A 146 0.88 14.60 13.62
N LEU A 147 1.11 15.24 12.48
CA LEU A 147 0.25 16.28 11.90
C LEU A 147 -0.67 15.73 10.78
N GLY A 148 -0.59 14.44 10.48
CA GLY A 148 -1.29 13.79 9.37
C GLY A 148 -0.36 13.39 8.23
N GLY A 149 -0.88 12.60 7.30
CA GLY A 149 -0.07 12.03 6.22
C GLY A 149 0.31 13.07 5.18
N SER A 150 1.47 12.87 4.56
CA SER A 150 1.89 13.60 3.36
C SER A 150 2.02 12.66 2.18
N VAL A 151 1.82 13.18 0.96
CA VAL A 151 2.07 12.46 -0.28
C VAL A 151 2.96 13.30 -1.20
N ARG A 152 3.93 12.66 -1.84
CA ARG A 152 4.75 13.26 -2.89
C ARG A 152 4.94 12.28 -4.03
N GLU A 153 5.07 12.80 -5.25
CA GLU A 153 5.54 11.99 -6.37
C GLU A 153 7.06 11.86 -6.30
N LEU A 154 7.57 10.70 -6.67
CA LEU A 154 9.00 10.43 -6.81
C LEU A 154 9.49 10.92 -8.17
N ASP A 155 10.74 11.38 -8.24
CA ASP A 155 11.40 11.64 -9.52
C ASP A 155 11.95 10.35 -10.15
N ASP A 156 12.47 10.45 -11.38
CA ASP A 156 12.89 9.28 -12.16
C ASP A 156 14.02 8.49 -11.47
N ASP A 157 14.95 9.18 -10.80
CA ASP A 157 16.07 8.56 -10.08
C ASP A 157 15.53 7.81 -8.84
N GLU A 158 14.63 8.43 -8.08
CA GLU A 158 13.97 7.81 -6.94
C GLU A 158 13.08 6.61 -7.32
N VAL A 159 12.49 6.63 -8.51
CA VAL A 159 11.71 5.49 -9.05
C VAL A 159 12.64 4.32 -9.41
N GLU A 160 13.81 4.59 -9.98
CA GLU A 160 14.81 3.57 -10.30
C GLU A 160 15.36 2.93 -9.00
N GLU A 161 15.69 3.74 -7.99
CA GLU A 161 16.11 3.25 -6.67
C GLU A 161 15.03 2.39 -6.00
N LEU A 162 13.76 2.82 -6.07
CA LEU A 162 12.65 2.04 -5.55
C LEU A 162 12.47 0.72 -6.31
N HIS A 163 12.65 0.73 -7.63
CA HIS A 163 12.56 -0.47 -8.47
C HIS A 163 13.60 -1.49 -8.05
N GLU A 164 14.88 -1.09 -7.94
CA GLU A 164 15.97 -1.94 -7.48
C GLU A 164 15.68 -2.53 -6.10
N TRP A 165 15.24 -1.69 -5.14
CA TRP A 165 14.90 -2.14 -3.80
C TRP A 165 13.77 -3.18 -3.77
N VAL A 166 12.69 -2.96 -4.53
CA VAL A 166 11.57 -3.92 -4.61
C VAL A 166 12.03 -5.24 -5.27
N THR A 167 12.83 -5.17 -6.34
CA THR A 167 13.30 -6.37 -7.04
C THR A 167 14.29 -7.19 -6.22
N ASP A 168 15.22 -6.52 -5.52
CA ASP A 168 16.18 -7.18 -4.64
C ASP A 168 15.45 -7.93 -3.50
N ALA A 169 14.43 -7.31 -2.91
CA ALA A 169 13.61 -7.95 -1.89
C ALA A 169 12.93 -9.23 -2.40
N PHE A 170 12.46 -9.22 -3.66
CA PHE A 170 11.86 -10.39 -4.30
C PHE A 170 12.89 -11.51 -4.54
N GLU A 171 14.05 -11.19 -5.12
CA GLU A 171 15.10 -12.17 -5.42
C GLU A 171 15.63 -12.85 -4.15
N ASN A 172 15.89 -12.07 -3.10
CA ASN A 172 16.36 -12.59 -1.81
C ASN A 172 15.34 -13.55 -1.16
N THR A 173 14.05 -13.32 -1.37
CA THR A 173 12.98 -14.22 -0.87
C THR A 173 13.03 -15.57 -1.61
N VAL A 174 13.21 -15.55 -2.93
CA VAL A 174 13.28 -16.77 -3.76
C VAL A 174 14.53 -17.60 -3.45
N GLU A 175 15.67 -16.96 -3.17
CA GLU A 175 16.89 -17.65 -2.79
C GLU A 175 16.79 -18.31 -1.40
N GLY A 176 16.14 -17.64 -0.44
CA GLY A 176 15.89 -18.17 0.90
C GLY A 176 15.03 -19.44 0.89
N ASP A 177 13.99 -19.47 0.05
CA ASP A 177 13.10 -20.63 -0.09
C ASP A 177 13.74 -21.80 -0.86
N ASN A 178 14.73 -21.54 -1.72
CA ASN A 178 15.43 -22.55 -2.50
C ASN A 178 16.62 -23.20 -1.77
N GLN A 179 16.95 -22.79 -0.54
CA GLN A 179 17.93 -23.53 0.26
C GLN A 179 17.33 -24.85 0.78
N PRO A 180 18.03 -26.00 0.62
CA PRO A 180 17.53 -27.27 1.14
C PRO A 180 17.41 -27.18 2.65
N ARG A 181 16.16 -27.26 3.16
CA ARG A 181 15.90 -27.39 4.60
C ARG A 181 16.71 -28.57 5.13
N PRO A 182 17.47 -28.42 6.22
CA PRO A 182 18.20 -29.53 6.80
C PRO A 182 17.19 -30.63 7.13
N ALA A 183 17.46 -31.85 6.66
CA ALA A 183 16.60 -33.01 6.88
C ALA A 183 16.36 -33.18 8.38
N GLN A 184 15.20 -32.76 8.87
CA GLN A 184 14.76 -33.06 10.22
C GLN A 184 14.47 -34.56 10.27
N GLY A 185 15.28 -35.25 11.07
CA GLY A 185 15.05 -36.65 11.41
C GLY A 185 13.64 -36.81 11.96
N THR A 186 12.97 -37.85 11.48
CA THR A 186 11.66 -38.29 11.96
C THR A 186 11.68 -38.47 13.47
N ASP A 187 11.01 -37.57 14.20
CA ASP A 187 10.46 -37.91 15.50
C ASP A 187 9.01 -37.41 15.57
N THR A 188 8.13 -38.34 15.89
CA THR A 188 6.68 -38.16 15.89
C THR A 188 6.25 -37.46 17.17
N GLY A 189 5.80 -36.21 17.06
CA GLY A 189 5.14 -35.46 18.13
C GLY A 189 4.32 -34.33 17.52
N SER A 190 3.01 -34.37 17.72
CA SER A 190 2.01 -33.46 17.17
C SER A 190 2.11 -32.05 17.75
N GLU A 191 2.40 -31.04 16.93
CA GLU A 191 2.17 -29.62 17.24
C GLU A 191 1.68 -28.90 15.96
N ASP A 192 0.63 -28.08 16.12
CA ASP A 192 0.00 -27.26 15.09
C ASP A 192 1.02 -26.29 14.48
N GLN A 193 1.28 -26.42 13.18
CA GLN A 193 2.26 -25.62 12.46
C GLN A 193 1.53 -24.55 11.62
N ALA A 194 1.53 -23.31 12.12
CA ALA A 194 1.14 -22.13 11.32
C ALA A 194 2.25 -21.80 10.32
N SER A 195 1.87 -21.52 9.07
CA SER A 195 2.77 -21.07 8.00
C SER A 195 3.26 -19.64 8.27
N PRO A 196 4.54 -19.30 8.06
CA PRO A 196 4.99 -17.93 8.17
C PRO A 196 4.75 -17.23 6.82
N VAL A 197 3.85 -16.25 6.79
CA VAL A 197 3.81 -15.24 5.72
C VAL A 197 3.88 -13.88 6.39
N ALA A 198 5.07 -13.57 6.92
CA ALA A 198 5.44 -12.22 7.30
C ALA A 198 6.96 -12.12 7.13
N THR A 199 7.40 -11.42 6.08
CA THR A 199 8.83 -11.17 5.86
C THR A 199 9.19 -9.83 6.49
N SER A 200 10.16 -9.87 7.40
CA SER A 200 10.81 -8.70 7.98
C SER A 200 11.96 -8.21 7.10
N VAL A 201 12.07 -6.89 6.92
CA VAL A 201 13.21 -6.23 6.27
C VAL A 201 14.00 -5.46 7.34
N PRO A 202 15.34 -5.61 7.42
CA PRO A 202 16.15 -4.95 8.45
C PRO A 202 16.05 -3.43 8.45
N SER A 203 15.92 -2.86 9.65
CA SER A 203 15.62 -1.44 9.91
C SER A 203 16.59 -0.40 9.33
N GLU A 204 17.82 -0.77 8.95
CA GLU A 204 18.79 0.17 8.34
C GLU A 204 18.58 0.37 6.82
N GLN A 205 17.72 -0.43 6.17
CA GLN A 205 17.41 -0.34 4.73
C GLN A 205 16.02 0.25 4.44
N ALA A 206 15.25 0.61 5.47
CA ALA A 206 13.88 1.14 5.32
C ALA A 206 13.82 2.67 5.13
N SER A 207 14.96 3.32 4.88
CA SER A 207 15.02 4.77 4.64
C SER A 207 15.91 5.08 3.44
N LEU A 208 15.32 5.57 2.36
CA LEU A 208 16.03 6.31 1.30
C LEU A 208 16.57 7.69 1.79
N GLY A 209 16.57 7.94 3.10
CA GLY A 209 17.00 9.20 3.72
C GLY A 209 18.50 9.34 3.99
N ALA A 210 19.37 8.54 3.35
CA ALA A 210 20.82 8.56 3.61
C ALA A 210 21.64 9.40 2.61
N PHE A 211 21.06 10.43 1.98
CA PHE A 211 21.81 11.42 1.18
C PHE A 211 21.63 12.85 1.69
N GLY A 212 21.89 13.05 2.99
CA GLY A 212 22.21 14.37 3.54
C GLY A 212 23.70 14.63 3.46
N GLY A 213 24.18 15.14 2.32
CA GLY A 213 25.56 15.59 2.15
C GLY A 213 25.90 16.72 3.12
N SER A 214 27.02 16.57 3.82
CA SER A 214 27.65 17.61 4.62
C SER A 214 28.29 18.65 3.69
N ASP A 215 27.88 19.91 3.82
CA ASP A 215 28.74 21.08 4.11
C ASP A 215 27.88 22.37 4.27
#